data_AF-A0A2V8LU40-F1
#
_entry.id   AF-A0A2V8LU40-F1
#
_cell.length_a   1.000
_cell.length_b   1.000
_cell.length_c   1.000
_cell.angle_alpha   90.00
_cell.angle_beta   90.00
_cell.angle_gamma   90.00
#
_symmetry.space_group_name_H-M   'P 1'
#
loop_
_entity.id
_entity.type
_entity.pdbx_description
1 polymer ?
#
loop_
_entity_poly.entity_id
_entity_poly.type
_entity_poly.pdbx_seq_one_letter_code
_entity_poly.pdbx_strand_id
1 'polypeptide(L)'
;RKLPASLGGYTVGVLVQTNFGGILTINGAPVGRELGQYYLKEQLSGKDSSPKTPTNFGLSNSADGSVIIVIATDAPIDHRNLQRLAARSMLGLARTGAAGSNGSGDYAIAFSTAPELRIRTAAGNRASKSNVILLSTRSHRRCAANRSHPGNSAPSQRT
;
A
#
# COMPACT_ATOMS: atom_id res chain seq x y z
N ARG A 1 6.35 -15.24 -10.21
CA ARG A 1 5.91 -16.66 -10.06
C ARG A 1 5.24 -17.08 -11.36
N LYS A 2 5.52 -18.28 -11.87
CA LYS A 2 4.88 -18.84 -13.07
C LYS A 2 4.01 -20.03 -12.64
N LEU A 3 2.78 -20.09 -13.14
CA LEU A 3 1.86 -21.19 -12.88
C LEU A 3 2.20 -22.39 -13.79
N PRO A 4 1.93 -23.63 -13.33
CA PRO A 4 1.99 -24.81 -14.20
C PRO A 4 1.03 -24.70 -15.39
N ALA A 5 1.34 -25.41 -16.47
CA ALA A 5 0.49 -25.44 -17.67
C ALA A 5 -0.95 -25.91 -17.38
N SER A 6 -1.11 -26.87 -16.45
CA SER A 6 -2.42 -27.35 -16.00
C SER A 6 -3.30 -26.29 -15.33
N LEU A 7 -2.70 -25.17 -14.87
CA LEU A 7 -3.39 -24.04 -14.26
C LEU A 7 -3.37 -22.78 -15.15
N GLY A 8 -3.10 -22.95 -16.46
CA GLY A 8 -3.12 -21.88 -17.46
C GLY A 8 -1.75 -21.29 -17.81
N GLY A 9 -0.67 -21.68 -17.12
CA GLY A 9 0.70 -21.27 -17.51
C GLY A 9 1.06 -19.80 -17.29
N TYR A 10 0.15 -19.02 -16.69
CA TYR A 10 0.28 -17.58 -16.49
C TYR A 10 1.40 -17.18 -15.51
N THR A 11 1.88 -15.96 -15.64
CA THR A 11 2.96 -15.38 -14.85
C THR A 11 2.43 -14.22 -14.01
N VAL A 12 2.80 -14.18 -12.73
CA VAL A 12 2.64 -13.03 -11.85
C VAL A 12 4.00 -12.45 -11.50
N GLY A 13 4.26 -11.22 -11.95
CA GLY A 13 5.42 -10.41 -11.58
C GLY A 13 5.06 -9.40 -10.49
N VAL A 14 5.99 -9.13 -9.58
CA VAL A 14 5.81 -8.13 -8.53
C VAL A 14 7.07 -7.28 -8.43
N LEU A 15 6.90 -5.96 -8.47
CA LEU A 15 7.94 -4.98 -8.17
C LEU A 15 7.51 -4.21 -6.93
N VAL A 16 8.45 -3.98 -6.02
CA VAL A 16 8.21 -3.29 -4.75
C VAL A 16 9.22 -2.19 -4.53
N GLN A 17 8.71 -1.02 -4.14
CA GLN A 17 9.50 0.02 -3.51
C GLN A 17 9.16 0.00 -2.03
N THR A 18 10.17 -0.18 -1.18
CA THR A 18 10.00 -0.32 0.26
C THR A 18 10.81 0.75 0.99
N ASN A 19 10.16 1.47 1.90
CA ASN A 19 10.81 2.35 2.87
C ASN A 19 10.04 2.22 4.19
N PHE A 20 9.79 1.00 4.66
CA PHE A 20 8.95 0.73 5.84
C PHE A 20 9.76 0.07 6.97
N GLY A 21 9.29 0.26 8.20
CA GLY A 21 9.85 -0.38 9.40
C GLY A 21 9.04 -1.60 9.87
N GLY A 22 9.61 -2.35 10.80
CA GLY A 22 9.01 -3.57 11.33
C GLY A 22 10.03 -4.46 12.02
N ILE A 23 9.62 -5.67 12.42
CA ILE A 23 10.54 -6.68 12.96
C ILE A 23 10.80 -7.69 11.86
N LEU A 24 11.94 -7.59 11.20
CA LEU A 24 12.26 -8.33 9.99
C LEU A 24 12.11 -9.84 10.17
N THR A 25 11.36 -10.46 9.26
CA THR A 25 11.30 -11.92 9.09
C THR A 25 11.69 -12.32 7.67
N ILE A 26 12.60 -13.29 7.56
CA ILE A 26 13.05 -13.81 6.27
C ILE A 26 12.75 -15.30 6.23
N ASN A 27 11.93 -15.74 5.28
CA ASN A 27 11.51 -17.14 5.16
C ASN A 27 10.95 -17.74 6.47
N GLY A 28 10.32 -16.91 7.31
CA GLY A 28 9.82 -17.28 8.64
C GLY A 28 10.86 -17.23 9.77
N ALA A 29 12.15 -17.09 9.48
CA ALA A 29 13.18 -16.91 10.49
C ALA A 29 13.03 -15.52 11.15
N PRO A 30 13.17 -15.42 12.49
CA PRO A 30 12.97 -14.19 13.24
C PRO A 30 14.23 -13.31 13.24
N VAL A 31 14.70 -12.93 12.05
CA VAL A 31 15.98 -12.20 11.84
C VAL A 31 16.07 -10.93 12.68
N GLY A 32 15.00 -10.14 12.75
CA GLY A 32 14.96 -8.94 13.60
C GLY A 32 15.25 -9.26 15.07
N ARG A 33 14.68 -10.35 15.61
CA ARG A 33 14.92 -10.77 16.99
C ARG A 33 16.37 -11.21 17.22
N GLU A 34 16.94 -11.96 16.28
CA GLU A 34 18.35 -12.40 16.34
C GLU A 34 19.32 -11.21 16.30
N LEU A 35 18.98 -10.14 15.59
CA LEU A 35 19.68 -8.86 15.60
C LEU A 35 19.38 -8.00 16.85
N GLY A 36 18.65 -8.55 17.81
CA GLY A 36 18.30 -7.88 19.05
C GLY A 36 17.22 -6.80 18.91
N GLN A 37 16.44 -6.81 17.83
CA GLN A 37 15.33 -5.89 17.59
C GLN A 37 14.03 -6.50 18.13
N TYR A 38 13.45 -5.85 19.13
CA TYR A 38 12.21 -6.30 19.78
C TYR A 38 11.26 -5.12 19.97
N TYR A 39 9.96 -5.42 19.91
CA TYR A 39 8.94 -4.42 20.23
C TYR A 39 9.09 -3.97 21.69
N LEU A 40 9.10 -2.66 21.93
CA LEU A 40 9.24 -2.05 23.27
C LEU A 40 10.53 -2.42 24.01
N LYS A 41 11.59 -2.89 23.32
CA LYS A 41 12.86 -3.28 23.97
C LYS A 41 13.37 -2.22 24.94
N GLU A 42 13.34 -0.97 24.53
CA GLU A 42 13.79 0.19 25.31
C GLU A 42 12.96 0.35 26.59
N GLN A 43 11.63 0.31 26.48
CA GLN A 43 10.71 0.43 27.62
C GLN A 43 10.75 -0.78 28.56
N LEU A 44 11.04 -1.98 28.05
CA LEU A 44 11.19 -3.20 28.85
C LEU A 44 12.58 -3.34 29.47
N SER A 45 13.60 -2.70 28.88
CA SER A 45 14.98 -2.77 29.37
C SER A 45 15.26 -1.92 30.61
N GLY A 46 14.25 -1.21 31.14
CA GLY A 46 14.34 -0.47 32.41
C GLY A 46 15.40 0.63 32.46
N LYS A 47 16.02 0.97 31.33
CA LYS A 47 17.01 2.04 31.24
C LYS A 47 16.29 3.34 30.87
N ASP A 48 16.34 4.24 31.83
CA ASP A 48 15.73 5.56 31.83
C ASP A 48 15.76 6.31 30.51
N SER A 49 14.65 6.99 30.27
CA SER A 49 14.37 8.15 29.41
C SER A 49 15.56 9.10 29.20
N SER A 50 16.57 8.66 28.46
CA SER A 50 17.71 9.48 28.05
C SER A 50 17.80 9.48 26.52
N PRO A 51 18.21 10.62 25.92
CA PRO A 51 17.92 10.90 24.52
C PRO A 51 18.72 10.00 23.58
N LYS A 52 18.00 9.34 22.65
CA LYS A 52 18.41 8.86 21.33
C LYS A 52 19.93 8.67 21.14
N THR A 53 20.47 7.55 21.63
CA THR A 53 21.62 6.97 20.93
C THR A 53 21.06 6.20 19.75
N PRO A 54 21.29 6.60 18.48
CA PRO A 54 20.88 5.79 17.36
C PRO A 54 21.67 4.49 17.48
N THR A 55 20.99 3.40 17.80
CA THR A 55 21.59 2.09 17.54
C THR A 55 21.96 2.09 16.05
N ASN A 56 23.15 1.59 15.70
CA ASN A 56 23.84 1.78 14.41
C ASN A 56 23.06 1.30 13.15
N PHE A 57 21.78 0.97 13.28
CA PHE A 57 20.83 0.59 12.24
C PHE A 57 19.62 1.52 12.12
N GLY A 58 19.67 2.78 12.59
CA GLY A 58 18.74 3.84 12.18
C GLY A 58 17.24 3.62 12.51
N LEU A 59 16.91 2.59 13.29
CA LEU A 59 15.54 2.24 13.64
C LEU A 59 15.12 3.05 14.86
N SER A 60 14.81 4.33 14.64
CA SER A 60 13.87 4.95 15.54
C SER A 60 12.59 4.10 15.52
N ASN A 61 11.93 3.93 16.67
CA ASN A 61 10.55 3.42 16.77
C ASN A 61 9.53 4.29 15.99
N SER A 62 10.00 5.16 15.09
CA SER A 62 9.24 5.75 14.00
C SER A 62 8.77 4.61 13.11
N ALA A 63 7.62 4.06 13.46
CA ALA A 63 6.79 3.29 12.56
C ALA A 63 6.28 4.24 11.46
N ASP A 64 7.20 4.79 10.66
CA ASP A 64 6.93 5.75 9.60
C ASP A 64 7.67 5.24 8.36
N GLY A 65 6.99 5.25 7.23
CA GLY A 65 7.48 4.58 6.04
C GLY A 65 6.44 4.43 4.94
N SER A 66 6.76 3.76 3.85
CA SER A 66 5.76 3.47 2.81
C SER A 66 6.16 2.26 1.96
N VAL A 67 5.15 1.66 1.32
CA VAL A 67 5.35 0.58 0.37
C VAL A 67 4.49 0.81 -0.85
N ILE A 68 5.10 0.75 -2.03
CA ILE A 68 4.37 0.65 -3.29
C ILE A 68 4.62 -0.74 -3.85
N ILE A 69 3.54 -1.49 -4.03
CA ILE A 69 3.53 -2.83 -4.63
C ILE A 69 2.88 -2.74 -6.01
N VAL A 70 3.63 -3.06 -7.06
CA VAL A 70 3.13 -3.14 -8.42
C VAL A 70 3.10 -4.60 -8.85
N ILE A 71 1.93 -5.07 -9.26
CA ILE A 71 1.67 -6.47 -9.61
C ILE A 71 1.24 -6.52 -11.08
N ALA A 72 1.97 -7.31 -11.86
CA ALA A 72 1.66 -7.55 -13.26
C ALA A 72 1.30 -9.02 -13.47
N THR A 73 0.29 -9.29 -14.30
CA THR A 73 -0.04 -10.65 -14.72
C THR A 73 -0.34 -10.71 -16.22
N ASP A 74 0.01 -11.79 -16.89
CA ASP A 74 -0.41 -12.05 -18.29
C ASP A 74 -1.77 -12.76 -18.37
N ALA A 75 -2.36 -13.14 -17.23
CA ALA A 75 -3.70 -13.73 -17.17
C ALA A 75 -4.80 -12.71 -17.53
N PRO A 76 -5.82 -13.08 -18.33
CA PRO A 76 -6.94 -12.22 -18.66
C PRO A 76 -7.97 -12.17 -17.52
N ILE A 77 -7.63 -11.42 -16.47
CA ILE A 77 -8.48 -11.27 -15.28
C ILE A 77 -9.12 -9.88 -15.22
N ASP A 78 -10.39 -9.84 -14.82
CA ASP A 78 -11.16 -8.60 -14.70
C ASP A 78 -10.70 -7.71 -13.51
N HIS A 79 -11.20 -6.47 -13.49
CA HIS A 79 -10.86 -5.48 -12.46
C HIS A 79 -11.14 -5.98 -11.03
N ARG A 80 -12.21 -6.75 -10.82
CA ARG A 80 -12.57 -7.29 -9.50
C ARG A 80 -11.54 -8.31 -9.02
N ASN A 81 -11.08 -9.20 -9.90
CA ASN A 81 -10.04 -10.17 -9.57
C ASN A 81 -8.66 -9.52 -9.45
N LEU A 82 -8.37 -8.47 -10.22
CA LEU A 82 -7.17 -7.64 -10.02
C LEU A 82 -7.16 -6.98 -8.65
N GLN A 83 -8.31 -6.47 -8.17
CA GLN A 83 -8.42 -5.93 -6.82
C GLN A 83 -8.16 -7.00 -5.74
N ARG A 84 -8.67 -8.23 -5.94
CA ARG A 84 -8.39 -9.37 -5.05
C ARG A 84 -6.91 -9.76 -5.08
N LEU A 85 -6.28 -9.70 -6.26
CA LEU A 85 -4.84 -9.95 -6.43
C LEU A 85 -4.01 -8.88 -5.69
N ALA A 86 -4.36 -7.60 -5.84
CA ALA A 86 -3.76 -6.49 -5.09
C ALA A 86 -3.88 -6.69 -3.58
N ALA A 87 -5.07 -7.07 -3.08
CA ALA A 87 -5.28 -7.33 -1.65
C ALA A 87 -4.40 -8.44 -1.08
N ARG A 88 -4.13 -9.49 -1.86
CA ARG A 88 -3.26 -10.60 -1.44
C ARG A 88 -1.81 -10.19 -1.23
N SER A 89 -1.35 -9.11 -1.88
CA SER A 89 0.01 -8.63 -1.68
C SER A 89 0.26 -8.12 -0.26
N MET A 90 -0.77 -7.61 0.41
CA MET A 90 -0.67 -7.17 1.81
C MET A 90 -0.38 -8.33 2.77
N LEU A 91 -0.88 -9.53 2.45
CA LEU A 91 -0.53 -10.74 3.20
C LEU A 91 0.95 -11.11 3.03
N GLY A 92 1.50 -10.88 1.84
CA GLY A 92 2.93 -11.04 1.58
C GLY A 92 3.78 -10.03 2.35
N LEU A 93 3.34 -8.78 2.40
CA LEU A 93 3.98 -7.72 3.18
C LEU A 93 3.96 -8.04 4.69
N ALA A 94 2.84 -8.52 5.23
CA ALA A 94 2.78 -8.93 6.64
C ALA A 94 3.81 -10.03 6.98
N ARG A 95 4.11 -10.94 6.04
CA ARG A 95 5.10 -12.01 6.24
C ARG A 95 6.55 -11.55 6.29
N THR A 96 6.84 -10.29 5.95
CA THR A 96 8.19 -9.70 6.11
C THR A 96 8.39 -9.07 7.48
N GLY A 97 7.32 -8.99 8.28
CA GLY A 97 7.34 -8.34 9.59
C GLY A 97 7.02 -6.85 9.55
N ALA A 98 6.45 -6.36 8.44
CA ALA A 98 5.98 -4.99 8.29
C ALA A 98 4.98 -4.62 9.41
N ALA A 99 5.18 -3.45 10.02
CA ALA A 99 4.33 -2.99 11.13
C ALA A 99 2.97 -2.42 10.69
N GLY A 100 2.80 -2.05 9.40
CA GLY A 100 1.55 -1.49 8.87
C GLY A 100 1.10 -0.25 9.62
N SER A 101 2.02 0.68 9.88
CA SER A 101 1.81 1.79 10.79
C SER A 101 0.91 2.89 10.22
N ASN A 102 0.30 3.69 11.09
CA ASN A 102 -0.65 4.72 10.70
C ASN A 102 -0.04 5.87 9.84
N GLY A 103 1.29 6.04 9.86
CA GLY A 103 2.01 6.93 8.95
C GLY A 103 2.23 6.33 7.54
N SER A 104 2.11 5.00 7.41
CA SER A 104 2.48 4.29 6.20
C SER A 104 1.49 4.47 5.06
N GLY A 105 2.01 4.83 3.89
CA GLY A 105 1.28 4.78 2.63
C GLY A 105 1.52 3.46 1.93
N ASP A 106 0.90 2.38 2.40
CA ASP A 106 1.00 1.07 1.73
C ASP A 106 -0.04 0.98 0.61
N TYR A 107 0.44 0.92 -0.64
CA TYR A 107 -0.41 0.84 -1.83
C TYR A 107 -0.09 -0.38 -2.66
N ALA A 108 -1.14 -1.01 -3.19
CA ALA A 108 -1.02 -2.08 -4.17
C ALA A 108 -1.75 -1.72 -5.47
N ILE A 109 -1.05 -1.85 -6.59
CA ILE A 109 -1.58 -1.66 -7.94
C ILE A 109 -1.43 -2.99 -8.67
N ALA A 110 -2.52 -3.52 -9.22
CA ALA A 110 -2.49 -4.73 -10.03
C ALA A 110 -3.03 -4.45 -11.43
N PHE A 111 -2.34 -4.95 -12.45
CA PHE A 111 -2.80 -4.86 -13.83
C PHE A 111 -2.54 -6.16 -14.59
N SER A 112 -3.33 -6.37 -15.65
CA SER A 112 -3.12 -7.44 -16.62
C SER A 112 -2.49 -6.91 -17.89
N THR A 113 -1.56 -7.66 -18.47
CA THR A 113 -0.93 -7.39 -19.77
C THR A 113 -1.63 -8.12 -20.92
N ALA A 114 -2.68 -8.89 -20.63
CA ALA A 114 -3.46 -9.66 -21.59
C ALA A 114 -3.98 -8.75 -22.73
N PRO A 115 -3.70 -9.05 -24.01
CA PRO A 115 -4.07 -8.21 -25.14
C PRO A 115 -5.55 -7.83 -25.20
N GLU A 116 -6.43 -8.74 -24.82
CA GLU A 116 -7.90 -8.61 -24.79
C GLU A 116 -8.40 -7.59 -23.76
N LEU A 117 -7.60 -7.27 -22.74
CA LEU A 117 -7.95 -6.29 -21.70
C LEU A 117 -7.39 -4.89 -21.96
N ARG A 118 -6.66 -4.70 -23.06
CA ARG A 118 -6.06 -3.40 -23.39
C ARG A 118 -7.14 -2.42 -23.81
N ILE A 119 -7.24 -1.31 -23.08
CA ILE A 119 -8.12 -0.20 -23.45
C ILE A 119 -7.53 0.46 -24.71
N ARG A 120 -8.25 0.36 -25.82
CA ARG A 120 -7.90 1.07 -27.06
C ARG A 120 -8.44 2.48 -26.99
N THR A 121 -7.56 3.45 -26.86
CA THR A 121 -7.95 4.86 -27.01
C THR A 121 -8.16 5.15 -28.49
N ALA A 122 -9.41 5.27 -28.94
CA ALA A 122 -9.69 5.76 -30.28
C ALA A 122 -9.13 7.19 -30.42
N ALA A 123 -8.41 7.46 -31.51
CA ALA A 123 -7.86 8.78 -31.83
C ALA A 123 -9.01 9.80 -31.89
N GLY A 124 -9.18 10.59 -30.83
CA GLY A 124 -10.27 11.57 -30.68
C GLY A 124 -10.90 11.61 -29.28
N ASN A 125 -10.80 10.53 -28.49
CA ASN A 125 -11.44 10.45 -27.18
C ASN A 125 -10.42 10.53 -26.03
N ARG A 126 -9.74 11.69 -25.90
CA ARG A 126 -8.83 11.99 -24.76
C ARG A 126 -9.55 12.11 -23.41
N ALA A 127 -10.88 12.06 -23.40
CA ALA A 127 -11.71 12.22 -22.20
C ALA A 127 -12.15 10.89 -21.55
N SER A 128 -11.63 9.74 -21.99
CA SER A 128 -11.97 8.44 -21.37
C SER A 128 -11.45 8.38 -19.93
N LYS A 129 -12.34 8.57 -18.96
CA LYS A 129 -12.03 8.43 -17.53
C LYS A 129 -11.90 6.95 -17.17
N SER A 130 -10.71 6.54 -16.72
CA SER A 130 -10.48 5.20 -16.18
C SER A 130 -10.56 5.24 -14.66
N ASN A 131 -11.38 4.38 -14.06
CA ASN A 131 -11.45 4.24 -12.60
C ASN A 131 -10.26 3.42 -12.11
N VAL A 132 -9.31 4.08 -11.44
CA VAL A 132 -8.19 3.41 -10.75
C VAL A 132 -8.58 3.25 -9.28
N ILE A 133 -8.77 2.00 -8.85
CA ILE A 133 -8.98 1.67 -7.44
C ILE A 133 -7.63 1.39 -6.82
N LEU A 134 -7.16 2.32 -5.97
CA LEU A 134 -5.98 2.11 -5.14
C LEU A 134 -6.40 1.41 -3.85
N LEU A 135 -5.81 0.24 -3.58
CA LEU A 135 -5.95 -0.37 -2.27
C LEU A 135 -4.95 0.29 -1.31
N SER A 136 -5.43 0.78 -0.17
CA SER A 136 -4.63 1.46 0.85
C SER A 136 -4.99 0.98 2.26
N THR A 137 -4.00 0.91 3.14
CA THR A 137 -4.19 0.61 4.59
C THR A 137 -4.71 1.79 5.39
N ARG A 138 -4.85 2.99 4.81
CA ARG A 138 -5.43 4.13 5.53
C ARG A 138 -6.91 3.89 5.82
N SER A 139 -7.26 3.93 7.11
CA SER A 139 -8.65 4.03 7.58
C SER A 139 -9.37 5.13 6.79
N HIS A 140 -10.45 4.74 6.11
CA HIS A 140 -11.26 5.62 5.28
C HIS A 140 -11.84 6.78 6.11
N ARG A 141 -11.15 7.92 6.17
CA ARG A 141 -11.87 9.19 6.11
C ARG A 141 -12.19 9.42 4.65
N ARG A 142 -13.46 9.26 4.29
CA ARG A 142 -13.99 9.85 3.06
C ARG A 142 -13.69 11.35 3.13
N CYS A 143 -12.64 11.80 2.47
CA CYS A 143 -12.49 13.20 2.13
C CYS A 143 -13.57 13.51 1.09
N ALA A 144 -14.75 13.88 1.58
CA ALA A 144 -15.78 14.51 0.78
C ALA A 144 -15.29 15.93 0.42
N ALA A 145 -14.47 16.02 -0.63
CA ALA A 145 -14.23 17.27 -1.32
C ALA A 145 -15.42 17.53 -2.26
N ASN A 146 -16.54 17.95 -1.69
CA ASN A 146 -17.56 18.74 -2.39
C ASN A 146 -18.54 19.34 -1.37
N ARG A 147 -18.23 20.56 -0.88
CA ARG A 147 -19.27 21.47 -0.42
C ARG A 147 -19.39 22.58 -1.46
N SER A 148 -20.24 22.34 -2.43
CA SER A 148 -20.91 23.41 -3.17
C SER A 148 -21.76 24.19 -2.16
N HIS A 149 -21.47 25.47 -1.96
CA HIS A 149 -22.35 26.39 -1.24
C HIS A 149 -23.66 26.55 -2.02
N PRO A 150 -24.84 26.26 -1.43
CA PRO A 150 -26.07 26.84 -1.91
C PRO A 150 -26.21 28.22 -1.30
N GLY A 151 -26.24 29.24 -2.16
CA GLY A 151 -26.63 30.58 -1.77
C GLY A 151 -28.06 30.59 -1.25
N ASN A 152 -28.33 31.48 -0.29
CA ASN A 152 -29.69 31.89 -0.01
C ASN A 152 -29.75 33.36 0.40
N SER A 153 -30.61 34.08 -0.32
CA SER A 153 -31.44 35.22 0.09
C SER A 153 -30.78 36.47 0.71
N ALA A 154 -30.72 37.52 -0.10
CA ALA A 154 -30.99 38.92 0.29
C ALA A 154 -32.46 39.03 0.80
N PRO A 155 -32.92 40.06 1.57
CA PRO A 155 -32.68 41.49 1.29
C PRO A 155 -32.55 42.43 2.51
N SER A 156 -32.23 43.69 2.22
CA SER A 156 -32.86 44.90 2.78
C SER A 156 -31.83 45.97 3.13
N GLN A 157 -31.97 47.09 2.43
CA GLN A 157 -31.13 48.28 2.54
C GLN A 157 -31.35 49.00 3.87
N ARG A 158 -30.29 49.64 4.34
CA ARG A 158 -30.27 50.56 5.48
C ARG A 158 -30.46 51.98 4.93
N THR A 159 -31.58 52.61 5.25
CA THR A 159 -31.79 54.03 5.60
C THR A 159 -33.25 54.21 5.97
#